data_AF-A0A1W9MWN6-F1
#
_entry.id   AF-A0A1W9MWN6-F1
#
_cell.length_a   1.000
_cell.length_b   1.000
_cell.length_c   1.000
_cell.angle_alpha   90.00
_cell.angle_beta   90.00
_cell.angle_gamma   90.00
#
_symmetry.space_group_name_H-M   'P 1'
#
loop_
_entity.id
_entity.type
_entity.pdbx_description
1 polymer ?
#
loop_
_entity_poly.entity_id
_entity_poly.type
_entity_poly.pdbx_seq_one_letter_code
_entity_poly.pdbx_strand_id
1 'polypeptide(L)'
;MISYNKLIEQLPMEVQFPMMKILDQLREEVLDTVTKADFKTLENVVSALGDKMLELAEAQKRTELRVEELAEAQKRTEETLREVVKKQDRMAKELGGLSTSFGYFLENEAIAFLPEVLKKKKDIDIQVMDRRYIVYADGKDDEINIYGEGLESGKKIYVIGESKSQFGKKDADRFQKLLQRVSAHVRAKVYPLIVTHSVHPTVEEYAKKTIPGLEFYKSYEMKLKMSEP
;
A
#
# COMPACT_ATOMS: atom_id res chain seq x y z
N MET A 1 -57.21 -9.35 -67.62
CA MET A 1 -58.38 -9.65 -66.77
C MET A 1 -59.63 -9.40 -67.59
N ILE A 2 -60.45 -10.43 -67.80
CA ILE A 2 -61.83 -10.23 -68.25
C ILE A 2 -62.54 -9.59 -67.06
N SER A 3 -63.01 -8.34 -67.19
CA SER A 3 -63.79 -7.71 -66.12
C SER A 3 -65.09 -8.49 -65.96
N TYR A 4 -65.38 -8.98 -64.76
CA TYR A 4 -66.61 -9.74 -64.46
C TYR A 4 -67.87 -8.96 -64.86
N ASN A 5 -67.77 -7.63 -64.99
CA ASN A 5 -68.81 -6.76 -65.56
C ASN A 5 -69.33 -7.24 -66.92
N LYS A 6 -68.46 -7.73 -67.81
CA LYS A 6 -68.86 -8.26 -69.13
C LYS A 6 -69.68 -9.54 -69.05
N LEU A 7 -69.53 -10.31 -67.97
CA LEU A 7 -70.30 -11.52 -67.70
C LEU A 7 -71.63 -11.18 -67.02
N ILE A 8 -71.64 -10.14 -66.16
CA ILE A 8 -72.86 -9.63 -65.52
C ILE A 8 -73.81 -9.03 -66.56
N GLU A 9 -73.30 -8.31 -67.56
CA GLU A 9 -74.09 -7.72 -68.67
C GLU A 9 -74.86 -8.75 -69.51
N GLN A 10 -74.48 -10.04 -69.45
CA GLN A 10 -75.17 -11.13 -70.16
C GLN A 10 -76.34 -11.72 -69.35
N LEU A 11 -76.47 -11.35 -68.07
CA LEU A 11 -77.57 -11.79 -67.21
C LEU A 11 -78.82 -10.92 -67.45
N PRO A 12 -80.04 -11.43 -67.15
CA PRO A 12 -81.26 -10.61 -67.16
C PRO A 12 -81.13 -9.36 -66.28
N MET A 13 -81.65 -8.22 -66.74
CA MET A 13 -81.50 -6.90 -66.09
C MET A 13 -81.85 -6.89 -64.59
N GLU A 14 -82.85 -7.66 -64.19
CA GLU A 14 -83.32 -7.79 -62.80
C GLU A 14 -82.27 -8.39 -61.85
N VAL A 15 -81.33 -9.19 -62.38
CA VAL A 15 -80.33 -9.95 -61.61
C VAL A 15 -78.95 -9.30 -61.66
N GLN A 16 -78.70 -8.40 -62.62
CA GLN A 16 -77.40 -7.76 -62.81
C GLN A 16 -76.93 -6.99 -61.56
N PHE A 17 -77.78 -6.14 -61.00
CA PHE A 17 -77.44 -5.31 -59.84
C PHE A 17 -77.27 -6.11 -58.54
N PRO A 18 -78.18 -7.04 -58.16
CA PRO A 18 -77.94 -7.95 -57.04
C PRO A 18 -76.65 -8.76 -57.17
N MET A 19 -76.33 -9.27 -58.37
CA MET A 19 -75.11 -10.04 -58.61
C MET A 19 -73.85 -9.19 -58.44
N MET A 20 -73.86 -7.94 -58.91
CA MET A 20 -72.75 -7.01 -58.71
C MET A 20 -72.49 -6.74 -57.22
N LYS A 21 -73.55 -6.53 -56.43
CA LYS A 21 -73.44 -6.32 -54.98
C LYS A 21 -72.86 -7.55 -54.26
N ILE A 22 -73.27 -8.76 -54.64
CA ILE A 22 -72.74 -10.00 -54.08
C ILE A 22 -71.25 -10.16 -54.43
N LEU A 23 -70.86 -9.87 -55.67
CA LEU A 23 -69.47 -9.95 -56.10
C LEU A 23 -68.58 -8.90 -55.43
N ASP A 24 -69.09 -7.69 -55.20
CA ASP A 24 -68.37 -6.66 -54.44
C ASP A 24 -68.18 -7.07 -52.98
N GLN A 25 -69.21 -7.62 -52.32
CA GLN A 25 -69.09 -8.15 -50.96
C GLN A 25 -68.11 -9.32 -50.88
N LEU A 26 -68.18 -10.27 -51.82
CA LEU A 26 -67.27 -11.41 -51.88
C LEU A 26 -65.84 -10.98 -52.18
N ARG A 27 -65.65 -9.92 -52.99
CA ARG A 27 -64.35 -9.33 -53.24
C ARG A 27 -63.79 -8.64 -52.00
N GLU A 28 -64.60 -7.89 -51.25
CA GLU A 28 -64.19 -7.28 -49.98
C GLU A 28 -63.77 -8.34 -48.95
N GLU A 29 -64.55 -9.41 -48.80
CA GLU A 29 -64.21 -10.53 -47.91
C GLU A 29 -62.93 -11.26 -48.34
N VAL A 30 -62.75 -11.52 -49.64
CA VAL A 30 -61.53 -12.18 -50.15
C VAL A 30 -60.30 -11.28 -50.01
N LEU A 31 -60.45 -9.96 -50.12
CA LEU A 31 -59.35 -9.01 -49.91
C LEU A 31 -58.87 -8.94 -48.45
N ASP A 32 -59.74 -9.26 -47.48
CA ASP A 32 -59.40 -9.30 -46.05
C ASP A 32 -58.81 -10.66 -45.62
N THR A 33 -58.64 -11.62 -46.54
CA THR A 33 -58.02 -12.91 -46.24
C THR A 33 -56.52 -12.92 -46.49
N VAL A 34 -55.77 -13.46 -45.53
CA VAL A 34 -54.34 -13.70 -45.67
C VAL A 34 -54.05 -14.63 -46.84
N THR A 35 -53.09 -14.25 -47.68
CA THR A 35 -52.73 -15.01 -48.87
C THR A 35 -51.61 -16.00 -48.57
N LYS A 36 -51.42 -17.00 -49.45
CA LYS A 36 -50.24 -17.88 -49.40
C LYS A 36 -48.92 -17.11 -49.50
N ALA A 37 -48.91 -15.95 -50.15
CA ALA A 37 -47.73 -15.10 -50.26
C ALA A 37 -47.38 -14.45 -48.90
N ASP A 38 -48.38 -14.04 -48.13
CA ASP A 38 -48.20 -13.49 -46.78
C ASP A 38 -47.64 -14.56 -45.84
N PHE A 39 -48.19 -15.78 -45.90
CA PHE A 39 -47.66 -16.92 -45.13
C PHE A 39 -46.22 -17.25 -45.48
N LYS A 40 -45.85 -17.26 -46.77
CA LYS A 40 -44.46 -17.52 -47.20
C LYS A 40 -43.51 -16.41 -46.71
N THR A 41 -43.98 -15.17 -46.69
CA THR A 41 -43.21 -14.04 -46.14
C THR A 41 -43.00 -14.22 -44.64
N LEU A 42 -44.05 -14.60 -43.90
CA LEU A 42 -43.96 -14.88 -42.47
C LEU A 42 -43.03 -16.05 -42.16
N GLU A 43 -43.12 -17.15 -42.93
CA GLU A 43 -42.25 -18.32 -42.80
C GLU A 43 -40.77 -17.93 -42.94
N ASN A 44 -40.44 -17.10 -43.94
CA ASN A 44 -39.08 -16.61 -44.13
C ASN A 44 -38.59 -15.76 -42.94
N VAL A 45 -39.45 -14.88 -42.41
CA VAL A 45 -39.11 -14.04 -41.24
C VAL A 45 -38.90 -14.91 -40.00
N VAL A 46 -39.77 -15.89 -39.78
CA VAL A 46 -39.67 -16.82 -38.64
C VAL A 46 -38.42 -17.69 -38.75
N SER A 47 -38.09 -18.19 -39.93
CA SER A 47 -36.85 -18.95 -40.16
C SER A 47 -35.62 -18.09 -39.85
N ALA A 48 -35.56 -16.87 -40.39
CA ALA A 48 -34.44 -15.96 -40.15
C ALA A 48 -34.32 -15.55 -38.67
N LEU A 49 -35.44 -15.46 -37.95
CA LEU A 49 -35.43 -15.24 -36.51
C LEU A 49 -34.90 -16.46 -35.76
N GLY A 50 -35.29 -17.66 -36.16
CA GLY A 50 -34.77 -18.92 -35.60
C GLY A 50 -33.25 -19.02 -35.73
N ASP A 51 -32.72 -18.72 -36.92
CA ASP A 51 -31.28 -18.73 -37.19
C ASP A 51 -30.53 -17.72 -36.28
N LYS A 52 -31.05 -16.49 -36.17
CA LYS A 52 -30.48 -15.46 -35.27
C LYS A 52 -30.53 -15.87 -33.80
N MET A 53 -31.57 -16.56 -33.36
CA MET A 53 -31.66 -17.06 -31.97
C MET A 53 -30.61 -18.14 -31.70
N LEU A 54 -30.32 -19.01 -32.68
CA LEU A 54 -29.25 -20.00 -32.57
C LEU A 54 -27.87 -19.34 -32.49
N GLU A 55 -27.59 -18.36 -33.36
CA GLU A 55 -26.34 -17.58 -33.32
C GLU A 55 -26.16 -16.87 -31.97
N LEU A 56 -27.22 -16.27 -31.43
CA LEU A 56 -27.19 -15.61 -30.11
C LEU A 56 -26.95 -16.61 -28.98
N ALA A 57 -27.58 -17.78 -29.01
CA ALA A 57 -27.37 -18.82 -28.01
C ALA A 57 -25.92 -19.33 -28.01
N GLU A 58 -25.32 -19.50 -29.20
CA GLU A 58 -23.91 -19.87 -29.32
C GLU A 58 -22.96 -18.75 -28.83
N ALA A 59 -23.24 -17.49 -29.19
CA ALA A 59 -22.48 -16.34 -28.71
C ALA A 59 -22.56 -16.19 -27.19
N GLN A 60 -23.74 -16.43 -26.61
CA GLN A 60 -23.95 -16.42 -25.16
C GLN A 60 -23.14 -17.52 -24.48
N LYS A 61 -23.21 -18.78 -24.98
CA LYS A 61 -22.42 -19.89 -24.44
C LYS A 61 -20.91 -19.63 -24.49
N ARG A 62 -20.41 -19.03 -25.58
CA ARG A 62 -18.99 -18.62 -25.68
C ARG A 62 -18.63 -17.52 -24.68
N THR A 63 -19.56 -16.63 -24.39
CA THR A 63 -19.37 -15.56 -23.40
C THR A 63 -19.33 -16.12 -21.98
N GLU A 64 -20.23 -17.05 -21.65
CA GLU A 64 -20.25 -17.73 -20.35
C GLU A 64 -18.93 -18.47 -20.08
N LEU A 65 -18.42 -19.20 -21.06
CA LEU A 65 -17.11 -19.87 -20.96
C LEU A 65 -15.97 -18.88 -20.69
N ARG A 66 -15.92 -17.76 -21.41
CA ARG A 66 -14.90 -16.73 -21.19
C ARG A 66 -15.00 -16.07 -19.81
N VAL A 67 -16.21 -15.88 -19.31
CA VAL A 67 -16.44 -15.32 -17.96
C VAL A 67 -15.95 -16.30 -16.89
N GLU A 68 -16.18 -17.60 -17.09
CA GLU A 68 -15.70 -18.64 -16.18
C GLU A 68 -14.15 -18.72 -16.17
N GLU A 69 -13.52 -18.67 -17.34
CA GLU A 69 -12.05 -18.60 -17.47
C GLU A 69 -11.46 -17.36 -16.78
N LEU A 70 -12.10 -16.20 -16.94
CA LEU A 70 -11.69 -14.96 -16.27
C LEU A 70 -11.85 -15.04 -14.75
N ALA A 71 -12.94 -15.64 -14.26
CA ALA A 71 -13.16 -15.83 -12.83
C ALA A 71 -12.08 -16.75 -12.21
N GLU A 72 -11.68 -17.82 -12.91
CA GLU A 72 -10.61 -18.70 -12.45
C GLU A 72 -9.25 -17.98 -12.46
N ALA A 73 -8.94 -17.22 -13.52
CA ALA A 73 -7.72 -16.43 -13.61
C ALA A 73 -7.65 -15.36 -12.50
N GLN A 74 -8.78 -14.71 -12.19
CA GLN A 74 -8.88 -13.77 -11.08
C GLN A 74 -8.62 -14.47 -9.74
N LYS A 75 -9.21 -15.64 -9.50
CA LYS A 75 -9.00 -16.40 -8.26
C LYS A 75 -7.52 -16.76 -8.06
N ARG A 76 -6.84 -17.24 -9.10
CA ARG A 76 -5.40 -17.54 -9.07
C ARG A 76 -4.55 -16.29 -8.78
N THR A 77 -4.96 -15.15 -9.34
CA THR A 77 -4.31 -13.86 -9.08
C THR A 77 -4.49 -13.42 -7.63
N GLU A 78 -5.69 -13.54 -7.08
CA GLU A 78 -5.97 -13.23 -5.67
C GLU A 78 -5.18 -14.13 -4.71
N GLU A 79 -5.07 -15.42 -5.00
CA GLU A 79 -4.25 -16.36 -4.22
C GLU A 79 -2.77 -15.96 -4.22
N THR A 80 -2.22 -15.68 -5.40
CA THR A 80 -0.83 -15.23 -5.56
C THR A 80 -0.59 -13.91 -4.81
N LEU A 81 -1.51 -12.96 -4.92
CA LEU A 81 -1.41 -11.67 -4.23
C LEU A 81 -1.42 -11.85 -2.70
N ARG A 82 -2.29 -12.72 -2.18
CA ARG A 82 -2.31 -13.05 -0.74
C ARG A 82 -0.99 -13.63 -0.26
N GLU A 83 -0.34 -14.48 -1.05
CA GLU A 83 0.99 -15.01 -0.71
C GLU A 83 2.07 -13.94 -0.72
N VAL A 84 2.06 -13.04 -1.71
CA VAL A 84 3.02 -11.94 -1.79
C VAL A 84 2.89 -11.02 -0.58
N VAL A 85 1.67 -10.63 -0.20
CA VAL A 85 1.43 -9.80 0.99
C VAL A 85 1.96 -10.48 2.25
N LYS A 86 1.67 -11.78 2.43
CA LYS A 86 2.20 -12.55 3.58
C LYS A 86 3.73 -12.59 3.62
N LYS A 87 4.39 -12.71 2.46
CA LYS A 87 5.85 -12.68 2.37
C LYS A 87 6.41 -11.29 2.70
N GLN A 88 5.75 -10.23 2.26
CA GLN A 88 6.11 -8.85 2.61
C GLN A 88 5.97 -8.60 4.12
N ASP A 89 4.90 -9.07 4.75
CA ASP A 89 4.71 -8.94 6.20
C ASP A 89 5.80 -9.65 7.01
N ARG A 90 6.23 -10.85 6.57
CA ARG A 90 7.35 -11.56 7.21
C ARG A 90 8.65 -10.80 7.03
N MET A 91 8.93 -10.32 5.82
CA MET A 91 10.13 -9.53 5.53
C MET A 91 10.17 -8.24 6.36
N ALA A 92 9.04 -7.54 6.52
CA ALA A 92 8.95 -6.36 7.36
C ALA A 92 9.28 -6.67 8.83
N LYS A 93 8.82 -7.82 9.35
CA LYS A 93 9.15 -8.28 10.71
C LYS A 93 10.63 -8.64 10.87
N GLU A 94 11.19 -9.37 9.90
CA GLU A 94 12.61 -9.74 9.90
C GLU A 94 13.52 -8.50 9.84
N LEU A 95 13.22 -7.56 8.94
CA LEU A 95 13.92 -6.27 8.85
C LEU A 95 13.78 -5.44 10.14
N GLY A 96 12.60 -5.46 10.78
CA GLY A 96 12.39 -4.85 12.08
C GLY A 96 13.29 -5.45 13.16
N GLY A 97 13.36 -6.79 13.22
CA GLY A 97 14.25 -7.51 14.15
C GLY A 97 15.73 -7.23 13.90
N LEU A 98 16.15 -7.13 12.64
CA LEU A 98 17.52 -6.76 12.26
C LEU A 98 17.84 -5.31 12.67
N SER A 99 16.92 -4.37 12.46
CA SER A 99 17.08 -2.97 12.89
C SER A 99 17.27 -2.86 14.40
N THR A 100 16.47 -3.59 15.18
CA THR A 100 16.61 -3.68 16.64
C THR A 100 17.95 -4.29 17.04
N SER A 101 18.36 -5.38 16.39
CA SER A 101 19.63 -6.06 16.68
C SER A 101 20.83 -5.17 16.36
N PHE A 102 20.76 -4.41 15.27
CA PHE A 102 21.79 -3.45 14.90
C PHE A 102 21.86 -2.26 15.87
N GLY A 103 20.72 -1.83 16.42
CA GLY A 103 20.66 -0.86 17.51
C GLY A 103 21.42 -1.34 18.76
N TYR A 104 21.10 -2.55 19.24
CA TYR A 104 21.80 -3.15 20.37
C TYR A 104 23.29 -3.36 20.12
N PHE A 105 23.67 -3.75 18.91
CA PHE A 105 25.08 -3.86 18.53
C PHE A 105 25.79 -2.51 18.64
N LEU A 106 25.19 -1.43 18.10
CA LEU A 106 25.78 -0.09 18.16
C LEU A 106 25.92 0.41 19.60
N GLU A 107 24.95 0.13 20.46
CA GLU A 107 25.03 0.45 21.90
C GLU A 107 26.16 -0.31 22.60
N ASN A 108 26.27 -1.62 22.38
CA ASN A 108 27.29 -2.45 23.02
C ASN A 108 28.71 -2.02 22.61
N GLU A 109 28.90 -1.75 21.31
CA GLU A 109 30.17 -1.24 20.79
C GLU A 109 30.50 0.14 21.39
N ALA A 110 29.50 1.01 21.52
CA ALA A 110 29.68 2.31 22.16
C ALA A 110 30.14 2.19 23.61
N ILE A 111 29.49 1.33 24.41
CA ILE A 111 29.82 1.13 25.82
C ILE A 111 31.25 0.59 25.97
N ALA A 112 31.68 -0.31 25.09
CA ALA A 112 33.04 -0.86 25.11
C ALA A 112 34.11 0.15 24.69
N PHE A 113 33.84 0.97 23.68
CA PHE A 113 34.83 1.85 23.05
C PHE A 113 34.95 3.24 23.69
N LEU A 114 33.83 3.82 24.15
CA LEU A 114 33.80 5.19 24.63
C LEU A 114 34.70 5.48 25.84
N PRO A 115 34.86 4.60 26.85
CA PRO A 115 35.74 4.86 27.99
C PRO A 115 37.17 5.22 27.57
N GLU A 116 37.77 4.44 26.67
CA GLU A 116 39.12 4.71 26.18
C GLU A 116 39.21 6.01 25.38
N VAL A 117 38.23 6.27 24.52
CA VAL A 117 38.25 7.46 23.66
C VAL A 117 38.05 8.73 24.46
N LEU A 118 37.15 8.72 25.44
CA LEU A 118 36.92 9.85 26.31
C LEU A 118 38.13 10.13 27.19
N LYS A 119 38.83 9.08 27.67
CA LYS A 119 40.09 9.25 28.38
C LYS A 119 41.17 9.88 27.49
N LYS A 120 41.36 9.36 26.28
CA LYS A 120 42.40 9.83 25.34
C LYS A 120 42.13 11.25 24.80
N LYS A 121 40.87 11.58 24.46
CA LYS A 121 40.52 12.85 23.80
C LYS A 121 40.13 13.96 24.77
N LYS A 122 39.61 13.63 25.96
CA LYS A 122 39.00 14.59 26.89
C LYS A 122 39.52 14.50 28.31
N ASP A 123 40.43 13.57 28.60
CA ASP A 123 40.91 13.26 29.95
C ASP A 123 39.76 12.98 30.95
N ILE A 124 38.67 12.40 30.44
CA ILE A 124 37.56 11.93 31.26
C ILE A 124 37.84 10.48 31.64
N ASP A 125 38.04 10.23 32.93
CA ASP A 125 38.23 8.90 33.47
C ASP A 125 36.88 8.28 33.83
N ILE A 126 36.41 7.35 32.98
CA ILE A 126 35.11 6.70 33.13
C ILE A 126 35.24 5.54 34.12
N GLN A 127 34.46 5.60 35.18
CA GLN A 127 34.40 4.57 36.22
C GLN A 127 33.27 3.57 35.97
N VAL A 128 32.16 4.04 35.41
CA VAL A 128 31.01 3.23 35.05
C VAL A 128 30.52 3.66 33.69
N MET A 129 30.23 2.70 32.80
CA MET A 129 29.55 2.93 31.54
C MET A 129 28.56 1.78 31.32
N ASP A 130 27.26 2.09 31.32
CA ASP A 130 26.20 1.10 31.17
C ASP A 130 24.95 1.71 30.50
N ARG A 131 23.95 0.86 30.26
CA ARG A 131 22.58 1.30 29.97
C ARG A 131 21.86 1.50 31.29
N ARG A 132 21.17 2.63 31.45
CA ARG A 132 20.55 2.97 32.73
C ARG A 132 19.20 3.65 32.58
N TYR A 133 18.25 3.22 33.40
CA TYR A 133 17.01 3.96 33.62
C TYR A 133 17.23 5.00 34.73
N ILE A 134 16.90 6.26 34.45
CA ILE A 134 16.85 7.31 35.48
C ILE A 134 15.38 7.54 35.81
N VAL A 135 15.01 7.26 37.06
CA VAL A 135 13.67 7.54 37.59
C VAL A 135 13.67 8.92 38.26
N TYR A 136 12.77 9.79 37.83
CA TYR A 136 12.63 11.15 38.33
C TYR A 136 11.65 11.23 39.50
N ALA A 137 11.65 12.38 40.18
CA ALA A 137 10.79 12.63 41.35
C ALA A 137 9.28 12.61 41.02
N ASP A 138 8.90 12.85 39.76
CA ASP A 138 7.51 12.79 39.29
C ASP A 138 7.05 11.37 38.92
N GLY A 139 7.90 10.35 39.15
CA GLY A 139 7.62 8.95 38.86
C GLY A 139 7.81 8.55 37.39
N LYS A 140 8.19 9.48 36.52
CA LYS A 140 8.60 9.15 35.14
C LYS A 140 10.03 8.63 35.10
N ASP A 141 10.36 7.92 34.04
CA ASP A 141 11.70 7.43 33.78
C ASP A 141 12.15 7.73 32.34
N ASP A 142 13.46 7.86 32.17
CA ASP A 142 14.11 7.84 30.86
C ASP A 142 15.13 6.70 30.82
N GLU A 143 15.09 5.93 29.74
CA GLU A 143 16.17 4.99 29.41
C GLU A 143 17.28 5.73 28.67
N ILE A 144 18.51 5.60 29.18
CA ILE A 144 19.69 6.20 28.59
C ILE A 144 20.53 5.09 27.94
N ASN A 145 20.68 5.16 26.61
CA ASN A 145 21.42 4.15 25.84
C ASN A 145 22.89 4.09 26.24
N ILE A 146 23.48 5.25 26.56
CA ILE A 146 24.87 5.36 26.97
C ILE A 146 24.92 6.26 28.19
N TYR A 147 25.04 5.65 29.36
CA TYR A 147 25.20 6.35 30.63
C TYR A 147 26.60 6.08 31.18
N GLY A 148 27.33 7.15 31.49
CA GLY A 148 28.65 7.06 32.08
C GLY A 148 28.81 7.94 33.32
N GLU A 149 29.52 7.44 34.33
CA GLU A 149 30.00 8.22 35.47
C GLU A 149 31.51 8.25 35.44
N GLY A 150 32.10 9.42 35.61
CA GLY A 150 33.53 9.57 35.61
C GLY A 150 34.03 10.83 36.30
N LEU A 151 35.33 11.06 36.15
CA LEU A 151 36.03 12.22 36.67
C LEU A 151 36.73 12.95 35.53
N GLU A 152 36.53 14.26 35.45
CA GLU A 152 37.29 15.18 34.59
C GLU A 152 38.05 16.12 35.51
N SER A 153 39.39 16.08 35.48
CA SER A 153 40.24 16.87 36.39
C SER A 153 39.84 16.76 37.88
N GLY A 154 39.46 15.55 38.31
CA GLY A 154 39.02 15.25 39.69
C GLY A 154 37.60 15.69 40.04
N LYS A 155 36.83 16.30 39.11
CA LYS A 155 35.43 16.68 39.31
C LYS A 155 34.50 15.65 38.68
N LYS A 156 33.40 15.32 39.37
CA LYS A 156 32.40 14.38 38.87
C LYS A 156 31.75 14.90 37.57
N ILE A 157 31.73 14.04 36.56
CA ILE A 157 31.10 14.28 35.26
C ILE A 157 30.24 13.08 34.88
N TYR A 158 29.11 13.36 34.24
CA TYR A 158 28.22 12.34 33.69
C TYR A 158 28.26 12.40 32.18
N VAL A 159 28.45 11.25 31.54
CA VAL A 159 28.40 11.10 30.09
C VAL A 159 27.03 10.57 29.74
N ILE A 160 26.28 11.31 28.93
CA ILE A 160 24.94 10.94 28.51
C ILE A 160 24.93 10.88 27.00
N GLY A 161 24.51 9.75 26.44
CA GLY A 161 24.48 9.58 24.99
C GLY A 161 23.33 8.75 24.46
N GLU A 162 23.01 9.01 23.20
CA GLU A 162 22.03 8.27 22.41
C GLU A 162 22.75 7.54 21.27
N SER A 163 22.34 6.30 21.02
CA SER A 163 22.89 5.44 19.97
C SER A 163 21.86 5.24 18.88
N LYS A 164 22.18 5.63 17.64
CA LYS A 164 21.24 5.50 16.53
C LYS A 164 21.93 5.34 15.19
N SER A 165 21.51 4.35 14.40
CA SER A 165 22.08 4.08 13.07
C SER A 165 22.00 5.29 12.14
N GLN A 166 20.88 6.02 12.16
CA GLN A 166 20.68 7.28 11.47
C GLN A 166 20.10 8.32 12.43
N PHE A 167 20.82 9.42 12.62
CA PHE A 167 20.41 10.49 13.53
C PHE A 167 19.71 11.64 12.77
N GLY A 168 18.50 12.00 13.19
CA GLY A 168 17.66 13.04 12.58
C GLY A 168 17.40 14.25 13.48
N LYS A 169 16.81 15.32 12.93
CA LYS A 169 16.49 16.55 13.69
C LYS A 169 15.56 16.30 14.87
N LYS A 170 14.52 15.48 14.67
CA LYS A 170 13.60 15.09 15.75
C LYS A 170 14.30 14.31 16.87
N ASP A 171 15.38 13.60 16.56
CA ASP A 171 16.17 12.89 17.57
C ASP A 171 16.95 13.90 18.40
N ALA A 172 17.59 14.89 17.77
CA ALA A 172 18.24 16.01 18.45
C ALA A 172 17.29 16.74 19.41
N ASP A 173 16.07 17.04 18.98
CA ASP A 173 15.07 17.71 19.82
C ASP A 173 14.69 16.88 21.06
N ARG A 174 14.53 15.56 20.90
CA ARG A 174 14.23 14.66 22.01
C ARG A 174 15.42 14.52 22.95
N PHE A 175 16.61 14.38 22.39
CA PHE A 175 17.84 14.26 23.17
C PHE A 175 18.12 15.53 23.98
N GLN A 176 17.89 16.73 23.41
CA GLN A 176 18.00 17.98 24.15
C GLN A 176 17.06 18.01 25.37
N LYS A 177 15.80 17.59 25.21
CA LYS A 177 14.84 17.53 26.30
C LYS A 177 15.25 16.52 27.37
N LEU A 178 15.80 15.37 26.96
CA LEU A 178 16.34 14.36 27.88
C LEU A 178 17.51 14.95 28.69
N LEU A 179 18.48 15.57 28.02
CA LEU A 179 19.63 16.20 28.67
C LEU A 179 19.21 17.28 29.67
N GLN A 180 18.19 18.08 29.38
CA GLN A 180 17.65 19.07 30.33
C GLN A 180 17.12 18.40 31.60
N ARG A 181 16.36 17.30 31.47
CA ARG A 181 15.84 16.54 32.62
C ARG A 181 16.96 15.88 33.43
N VAL A 182 17.89 15.21 32.75
CA VAL A 182 19.02 14.52 33.40
C VAL A 182 19.93 15.52 34.10
N SER A 183 20.27 16.65 33.46
CA SER A 183 21.13 17.69 34.05
C SER A 183 20.52 18.28 35.32
N ALA A 184 19.20 18.49 35.35
CA ALA A 184 18.49 18.95 36.55
C ALA A 184 18.52 17.92 37.70
N HIS A 185 18.56 16.62 37.36
CA HIS A 185 18.61 15.52 38.31
C HIS A 185 20.01 15.31 38.91
N VAL A 186 21.06 15.21 38.07
CA VAL A 186 22.41 14.82 38.52
C VAL A 186 23.21 15.96 39.16
N ARG A 187 22.81 17.22 38.94
CA ARG A 187 23.44 18.45 39.50
C ARG A 187 24.97 18.51 39.34
N ALA A 188 25.50 17.89 38.30
CA ALA A 188 26.91 17.86 37.95
C ALA A 188 27.06 18.11 36.45
N LYS A 189 28.30 18.27 35.98
CA LYS A 189 28.57 18.49 34.56
C LYS A 189 28.09 17.28 33.75
N VAL A 190 27.32 17.54 32.71
CA VAL A 190 26.88 16.53 31.74
C VAL A 190 27.65 16.73 30.45
N TYR A 191 28.23 15.66 29.92
CA TYR A 191 28.90 15.59 28.64
C TYR A 191 28.00 14.84 27.64
N PRO A 192 27.36 15.55 26.70
CA PRO A 192 26.42 14.94 25.76
C PRO A 192 27.14 14.39 24.53
N LEU A 193 26.81 13.16 24.13
CA LEU A 193 27.35 12.54 22.93
C LEU A 193 26.31 11.78 22.11
N ILE A 194 26.55 11.62 20.82
CA ILE A 194 25.76 10.78 19.92
C ILE A 194 26.67 9.76 19.27
N VAL A 195 26.28 8.49 19.34
CA VAL A 195 26.91 7.42 18.56
C VAL A 195 26.02 7.11 17.36
N THR A 196 26.58 7.22 16.15
CA THR A 196 25.80 6.99 14.93
C THR A 196 26.62 6.38 13.82
N HIS A 197 25.99 5.66 12.89
CA HIS A 197 26.68 5.21 11.68
C HIS A 197 26.84 6.37 10.70
N SER A 198 25.78 7.14 10.49
CA SER A 198 25.78 8.31 9.61
C SER A 198 24.83 9.40 10.11
N VAL A 199 25.21 10.66 9.85
CA VAL A 199 24.33 11.82 10.02
C VAL A 199 24.57 12.78 8.88
N HIS A 200 23.50 13.39 8.37
CA HIS A 200 23.62 14.40 7.32
C HIS A 200 24.22 15.69 7.90
N PRO A 201 25.13 16.40 7.18
CA PRO A 201 25.82 17.58 7.72
C PRO A 201 24.88 18.65 8.29
N THR A 202 23.75 18.90 7.64
CA THR A 202 22.75 19.88 8.12
C THR A 202 22.09 19.48 9.44
N VAL A 203 21.99 18.18 9.73
CA VAL A 203 21.42 17.66 10.98
C VAL A 203 22.48 17.73 12.07
N GLU A 204 23.73 17.40 11.74
CA GLU A 204 24.85 17.49 12.67
C GLU A 204 25.06 18.93 13.15
N GLU A 205 25.06 19.90 12.24
CA GLU A 205 25.18 21.32 12.54
C GLU A 205 24.00 21.81 13.39
N TYR A 206 22.78 21.41 13.03
CA TYR A 206 21.57 21.72 13.81
C TYR A 206 21.66 21.20 15.24
N ALA A 207 22.07 19.94 15.41
CA ALA A 207 22.18 19.31 16.72
C ALA A 207 23.27 19.98 17.59
N LYS A 208 24.45 20.26 17.01
CA LYS A 208 25.54 20.97 17.70
C LYS A 208 25.15 22.39 18.11
N LYS A 209 24.35 23.09 17.31
CA LYS A 209 23.83 24.42 17.65
C LYS A 209 22.80 24.36 18.78
N THR A 210 22.00 23.29 18.83
CA THR A 210 20.88 23.14 19.77
C THR A 210 21.33 22.58 21.11
N ILE A 211 22.36 21.74 21.12
CA ILE A 211 22.88 21.04 22.30
C ILE A 211 24.34 21.47 22.51
N PRO A 212 24.61 22.40 23.45
CA PRO A 212 25.96 22.84 23.75
C PRO A 212 26.85 21.68 24.18
N GLY A 213 28.05 21.60 23.58
CA GLY A 213 29.03 20.56 23.91
C GLY A 213 28.74 19.17 23.31
N LEU A 214 27.75 19.05 22.42
CA LEU A 214 27.43 17.79 21.74
C LEU A 214 28.56 17.32 20.83
N GLU A 215 29.01 16.09 21.04
CA GLU A 215 29.96 15.42 20.15
C GLU A 215 29.36 14.19 19.46
N PHE A 216 29.80 13.97 18.23
CA PHE A 216 29.39 12.82 17.43
C PHE A 216 30.55 11.84 17.33
N TYR A 217 30.26 10.57 17.57
CA TYR A 217 31.19 9.46 17.40
C TYR A 217 30.62 8.52 16.34
N LYS A 218 31.39 8.26 15.29
CA LYS A 218 30.92 7.43 14.18
C LYS A 218 31.24 5.96 14.45
N SER A 219 30.28 5.08 14.17
CA SER A 219 30.44 3.65 14.48
C SER A 219 31.65 3.00 13.79
N TYR A 220 32.06 3.50 12.62
CA TYR A 220 33.22 2.97 11.90
C TYR A 220 34.57 3.45 12.47
N GLU A 221 34.58 4.58 13.19
CA GLU A 221 35.78 5.05 13.91
C GLU A 221 36.10 4.15 15.11
N MET A 222 35.09 3.44 15.62
CA MET A 222 35.24 2.48 16.71
C MET A 222 36.01 1.23 16.27
N LYS A 223 35.79 0.77 15.04
CA LYS A 223 36.42 -0.44 14.48
C LYS A 223 37.90 -0.29 14.14
N LEU A 224 38.37 0.93 13.86
CA LEU A 224 39.75 1.18 13.42
C LEU A 224 40.81 0.92 14.51
N LYS A 225 40.40 0.77 15.78
CA LYS A 225 41.34 0.56 16.91
C LYS A 225 41.35 -0.85 17.49
N MET A 226 40.45 -1.75 17.09
CA MET A 226 40.55 -3.18 17.43
C MET A 226 41.60 -3.92 16.58
N SER A 227 42.19 -3.23 15.61
CA SER A 227 43.15 -3.76 14.64
C SER A 227 44.58 -3.22 14.83
N GLU A 228 44.81 -2.38 15.84
CA GLU A 228 46.17 -1.98 16.21
C GLU A 228 46.74 -3.04 17.17
N PRO A 229 47.85 -3.72 16.80
CA PRO A 229 48.46 -4.78 17.61
C PRO A 229 49.04 -4.28 18.94
#